data_AF-A0AAI9RWA7-F1
#
_entry.id   AF-A0AAI9RWA7-F1
#
_cell.length_a   1.000
_cell.length_b   1.000
_cell.length_c   1.000
_cell.angle_alpha   90.00
_cell.angle_beta   90.00
_cell.angle_gamma   90.00
#
_symmetry.space_group_name_H-M   'P 1'
#
loop_
_entity.id
_entity.type
_entity.pdbx_description
1 polymer ?
#
loop_
_entity_poly.entity_id
_entity_poly.type
_entity_poly.pdbx_seq_one_letter_code
_entity_poly.pdbx_strand_id
1 'polypeptide(L)'
;KIFCEPLSFLARRYGRRSYLVEERIRSISLELTSRKASSLLQLFHITASSSSCLRILQQCGQHNPMHNKSIYVGIDDFAYKKGKDYMSVVVDQMTHMPIALLEDR
;
A
#
# COMPACT_ATOMS: atom_id res chain seq x y z
N LYS A 1 14.87 34.20 8.93
CA LYS A 1 15.06 32.73 9.10
C LYS A 1 14.00 32.28 10.09
N ILE A 2 13.04 31.44 9.69
CA ILE A 2 11.99 30.98 10.62
C ILE A 2 12.61 29.88 11.47
N PHE A 3 12.58 30.04 12.78
CA PHE A 3 12.94 28.98 13.70
C PHE A 3 11.79 27.96 13.69
N CYS A 4 12.05 26.76 13.17
CA CYS A 4 11.11 25.67 13.18
C CYS A 4 11.89 24.40 13.50
N GLU A 5 11.68 23.86 14.69
CA GLU A 5 12.27 22.61 15.11
C GLU A 5 11.59 21.45 14.35
N PRO A 6 12.35 20.56 13.70
CA PRO A 6 11.78 19.43 13.00
C PRO A 6 11.19 18.42 14.00
N LEU A 7 9.87 18.24 13.98
CA LEU A 7 9.16 17.20 14.76
C LEU A 7 9.22 15.85 14.05
N SER A 8 10.43 15.33 13.83
CA SER A 8 10.66 14.09 13.06
C SER A 8 10.05 12.84 13.69
N PHE A 9 9.77 12.86 15.00
CA PHE A 9 9.04 11.78 15.69
C PHE A 9 7.53 11.80 15.37
N LEU A 10 6.98 12.94 14.95
CA LEU A 10 5.55 13.12 14.73
C LEU A 10 5.16 12.98 13.26
N ALA A 11 5.95 13.58 12.36
CA ALA A 11 5.67 13.62 10.93
C ALA A 11 6.94 13.70 10.08
N ARG A 12 6.82 13.27 8.81
CA ARG A 12 7.89 13.43 7.82
C ARG A 12 8.14 14.92 7.54
N ARG A 13 9.35 15.26 7.07
CA ARG A 13 9.68 16.60 6.58
C ARG A 13 8.70 16.99 5.45
N TYR A 14 8.12 18.19 5.54
CA TYR A 14 7.03 18.68 4.67
C TYR A 14 5.72 17.86 4.73
N GLY A 15 5.61 16.92 5.66
CA GLY A 15 4.40 16.14 5.91
C GLY A 15 3.30 17.04 6.48
N ARG A 16 2.07 16.85 5.98
CA ARG A 16 0.87 17.52 6.48
C ARG A 16 0.04 16.63 7.41
N ARG A 17 0.54 15.42 7.71
CA ARG A 17 -0.12 14.38 8.50
C ARG A 17 0.91 13.76 9.42
N SER A 18 0.48 13.41 10.63
CA SER A 18 1.30 12.61 11.53
C SER A 18 1.39 11.17 11.03
N TYR A 19 2.39 10.42 11.50
CA TYR A 19 2.55 9.01 11.16
C TYR A 19 1.30 8.18 11.46
N LEU A 20 0.67 8.41 12.62
CA LEU A 20 -0.55 7.72 13.03
C LEU A 20 -1.72 7.97 12.06
N VAL A 21 -1.86 9.20 11.57
CA VAL A 21 -2.89 9.53 10.57
C VAL A 21 -2.58 8.86 9.23
N GLU A 22 -1.32 8.85 8.77
CA GLU A 22 -0.94 8.13 7.55
C GLU A 22 -1.22 6.63 7.65
N GLU A 23 -0.92 6.01 8.80
CA GLU A 23 -1.20 4.60 9.07
C GLU A 23 -2.70 4.29 9.10
N ARG A 24 -3.51 5.17 9.71
CA ARG A 24 -4.97 5.02 9.71
C ARG A 24 -5.56 5.12 8.32
N ILE A 25 -5.06 6.05 7.49
CA ILE A 25 -5.46 6.13 6.07
C ILE A 25 -5.08 4.84 5.34
N ARG A 26 -3.85 4.34 5.54
CA ARG A 26 -3.36 3.12 4.88
C ARG A 26 -4.21 1.90 5.24
N SER A 27 -4.40 1.62 6.52
CA SER A 27 -5.17 0.47 7.00
C SER A 27 -6.61 0.48 6.49
N ILE A 28 -7.32 1.60 6.61
CA ILE A 28 -8.68 1.72 6.10
C ILE A 28 -8.75 1.58 4.58
N SER A 29 -7.75 2.11 3.86
CA SER A 29 -7.72 2.04 2.40
C SER A 29 -7.43 0.62 1.90
N LEU A 30 -6.68 -0.20 2.63
CA LEU A 30 -6.43 -1.60 2.26
C LEU A 30 -7.72 -2.43 2.29
N GLU A 31 -8.60 -2.16 3.25
CA GLU A 31 -9.83 -2.93 3.46
C GLU A 31 -10.99 -2.49 2.55
N LEU A 32 -10.96 -1.25 2.05
CA LEU A 32 -12.10 -0.63 1.37
C LEU A 32 -11.73 -0.04 0.02
N THR A 33 -12.70 0.01 -0.89
CA THR A 33 -12.57 0.85 -2.09
C THR A 33 -12.27 2.30 -1.69
N SER A 34 -11.42 2.98 -2.46
CA SER A 34 -10.95 4.33 -2.15
C SER A 34 -12.04 5.38 -1.87
N ARG A 35 -13.21 5.27 -2.53
CA ARG A 35 -14.39 6.11 -2.25
C ARG A 35 -14.97 5.86 -0.86
N LYS A 36 -15.15 4.58 -0.49
CA LYS A 36 -15.63 4.20 0.84
C LYS A 36 -14.62 4.55 1.93
N ALA A 37 -13.34 4.30 1.69
CA ALA A 37 -12.25 4.68 2.60
C ALA A 37 -12.28 6.19 2.89
N SER A 38 -12.37 7.02 1.85
CA SER A 38 -12.46 8.48 1.97
C SER A 38 -13.67 8.93 2.80
N SER A 39 -14.84 8.35 2.55
CA SER A 39 -16.06 8.65 3.32
C SER A 39 -15.96 8.21 4.78
N LEU A 40 -15.40 7.02 5.05
CA LEU A 40 -15.20 6.53 6.42
C LEU A 40 -14.17 7.38 7.19
N LEU A 41 -13.09 7.81 6.53
CA LEU A 41 -12.07 8.65 7.13
C LEU A 41 -12.62 10.03 7.55
N GLN A 42 -13.60 10.57 6.80
CA GLN A 42 -14.28 11.81 7.20
C GLN A 42 -15.03 11.66 8.54
N LEU A 43 -15.61 10.49 8.83
CA LEU A 43 -16.25 10.21 10.12
C LEU A 43 -15.25 10.20 11.28
N PHE A 44 -13.97 9.92 11.01
CA PHE A 44 -12.88 10.02 11.97
C PHE A 44 -12.18 11.39 11.95
N HIS A 45 -12.77 12.40 11.30
CA HIS A 45 -12.18 13.73 11.11
C HIS A 45 -10.80 13.72 10.39
N ILE A 46 -10.57 12.72 9.54
CA ILE A 46 -9.37 12.61 8.71
C ILE A 46 -9.70 12.98 7.27
N THR A 47 -9.13 14.08 6.79
CA THR A 47 -9.33 14.52 5.40
C THR A 47 -8.35 13.82 4.45
N ALA A 48 -8.87 12.82 3.73
CA ALA A 48 -8.19 12.17 2.61
C ALA A 48 -9.18 11.93 1.47
N SER A 49 -8.87 12.45 0.28
CA SER A 49 -9.65 12.16 -0.93
C SER A 49 -9.49 10.70 -1.35
N SER A 50 -10.41 10.20 -2.16
CA SER A 50 -10.28 8.88 -2.81
C SER A 50 -8.94 8.73 -3.55
N SER A 51 -8.50 9.77 -4.28
CA SER A 51 -7.19 9.80 -4.95
C SER A 51 -6.01 9.77 -3.97
N SER A 52 -6.13 10.44 -2.81
CA SER A 52 -5.10 10.40 -1.76
C SER A 52 -4.97 9.02 -1.16
N CYS A 53 -6.09 8.32 -0.93
CA CYS A 53 -6.12 6.95 -0.42
C CYS A 53 -5.39 5.99 -1.37
N LEU A 54 -5.73 6.03 -2.66
CA LEU A 54 -5.05 5.21 -3.69
C LEU A 54 -3.55 5.50 -3.76
N ARG A 55 -3.16 6.78 -3.79
CA ARG A 55 -1.75 7.15 -3.86
C ARG A 55 -0.94 6.63 -2.67
N ILE A 56 -1.52 6.68 -1.46
CA ILE A 56 -0.86 6.14 -0.25
C ILE A 56 -0.71 4.62 -0.34
N LEU A 57 -1.72 3.90 -0.83
CA LEU A 57 -1.63 2.45 -1.02
C LEU A 57 -0.61 2.07 -2.09
N GLN A 58 -0.61 2.76 -3.23
CA GLN A 58 0.32 2.51 -4.33
C GLN A 58 1.78 2.65 -3.89
N GLN A 59 2.08 3.56 -2.95
CA GLN A 59 3.41 3.67 -2.35
C GLN A 59 3.84 2.44 -1.55
N CYS A 60 2.88 1.67 -1.02
CA CYS A 60 3.18 0.48 -0.22
C CYS A 60 3.53 -0.74 -1.09
N GLY A 61 3.06 -0.79 -2.34
CA GLY A 61 3.22 -1.92 -3.26
C GLY A 61 4.23 -1.68 -4.39
N GLN A 62 5.16 -0.72 -4.26
CA GLN A 62 6.12 -0.41 -5.34
C GLN A 62 7.18 -1.49 -5.56
N HIS A 63 7.41 -2.33 -4.57
CA HIS A 63 8.44 -3.36 -4.62
C HIS A 63 7.86 -4.67 -4.11
N ASN A 64 8.36 -5.79 -4.65
CA ASN A 64 8.07 -7.10 -4.12
C ASN A 64 8.55 -7.21 -2.66
N PRO A 65 7.84 -7.98 -1.81
CA PRO A 65 8.22 -8.16 -0.43
C PRO A 65 9.62 -8.75 -0.33
N MET A 66 10.36 -8.34 0.70
CA MET A 66 11.60 -9.03 1.06
C MET A 66 11.25 -10.43 1.53
N HIS A 67 11.79 -11.44 0.84
CA HIS A 67 11.55 -12.84 1.13
C HIS A 67 12.89 -13.57 1.22
N ASN A 68 13.04 -14.48 2.17
CA ASN A 68 14.22 -15.33 2.29
C ASN A 68 14.29 -16.32 1.11
N LYS A 69 15.38 -17.08 0.97
CA LYS A 69 15.44 -18.10 -0.08
C LYS A 69 14.31 -19.11 0.09
N SER A 70 13.43 -19.19 -0.90
CA SER A 70 12.43 -20.25 -1.02
C SER A 70 13.05 -21.45 -1.71
N ILE A 71 12.70 -22.67 -1.27
CA ILE A 71 13.13 -23.92 -1.89
C ILE A 71 12.07 -24.41 -2.89
N TYR A 72 10.79 -24.13 -2.62
CA TYR A 72 9.65 -24.59 -3.42
C TYR A 72 8.72 -23.41 -3.70
N VAL A 73 8.52 -23.10 -4.99
CA VAL A 73 7.67 -21.98 -5.43
C VAL A 73 6.52 -22.48 -6.29
N GLY A 74 5.36 -21.86 -6.10
CA GLY A 74 4.21 -21.94 -6.99
C GLY A 74 4.17 -20.73 -7.90
N ILE A 75 3.73 -20.94 -9.14
CA ILE A 75 3.50 -19.87 -10.10
C ILE A 75 2.06 -20.02 -10.58
N ASP A 76 1.30 -18.92 -10.53
CA ASP A 76 -0.10 -18.88 -10.95
C ASP A 76 -0.41 -17.58 -11.70
N ASP A 77 -1.52 -17.54 -12.43
CA ASP A 77 -1.97 -16.36 -13.17
C ASP A 77 -2.63 -15.34 -12.23
N PHE A 78 -2.19 -14.08 -12.33
CA PHE A 78 -2.74 -12.95 -11.60
C PHE A 78 -3.29 -11.90 -12.56
N ALA A 79 -4.57 -11.54 -12.41
CA ALA A 79 -5.18 -10.49 -13.21
C ALA A 79 -5.21 -9.16 -12.42
N TYR A 80 -4.34 -8.21 -12.76
CA TYR A 80 -4.41 -6.86 -12.20
C TYR A 80 -5.72 -6.16 -12.60
N LYS A 81 -6.10 -6.32 -13.87
CA LYS A 81 -7.43 -5.97 -14.35
C LYS A 81 -7.95 -7.10 -15.23
N LYS A 82 -8.90 -7.86 -14.70
CA LYS A 82 -9.52 -9.00 -15.40
C LYS A 82 -9.95 -8.62 -16.81
N GLY A 83 -9.53 -9.42 -17.80
CA GLY A 83 -9.79 -9.21 -19.22
C GLY A 83 -8.91 -8.14 -19.89
N LYS A 84 -7.88 -7.62 -19.21
CA LYS A 84 -7.02 -6.57 -19.77
C LYS A 84 -5.56 -6.75 -19.40
N ASP A 85 -5.25 -6.68 -18.12
CA ASP A 85 -3.86 -6.62 -17.62
C ASP A 85 -3.63 -7.86 -16.74
N TYR A 86 -2.83 -8.80 -17.26
CA TYR A 86 -2.46 -10.08 -16.64
C TYR A 86 -0.97 -10.10 -16.29
N MET A 87 -0.64 -10.88 -15.28
CA MET A 87 0.66 -11.02 -14.65
C MET A 87 0.78 -12.45 -14.12
N SER A 88 1.95 -12.84 -13.65
CA SER A 88 2.12 -14.07 -12.87
C SER A 88 2.45 -13.75 -11.42
N VAL A 89 1.83 -14.45 -10.48
CA VAL A 89 2.20 -14.39 -9.07
C VAL A 89 3.08 -15.58 -8.71
N VAL A 90 4.18 -15.31 -8.01
CA VAL A 90 5.07 -16.31 -7.43
C VAL A 90 4.76 -16.40 -5.95
N VAL A 91 4.49 -17.60 -5.45
CA VAL A 91 4.11 -17.87 -4.06
C VAL A 91 5.07 -18.89 -3.46
N ASP A 92 5.50 -18.66 -2.23
CA ASP A 92 6.24 -19.66 -1.46
C ASP A 92 5.31 -20.81 -1.06
N GLN A 93 5.62 -22.04 -1.45
CA GLN A 93 4.73 -23.17 -1.20
C GLN A 93 4.69 -23.59 0.27
N MET A 94 5.68 -23.24 1.07
CA MET A 94 5.76 -23.63 2.48
C MET A 94 5.04 -22.63 3.38
N THR A 95 5.17 -21.34 3.10
CA THR A 95 4.56 -20.26 3.90
C THR A 95 3.23 -19.77 3.34
N HIS A 96 2.89 -20.14 2.11
CA HIS A 96 1.75 -19.63 1.35
C HIS A 96 1.74 -18.11 1.16
N MET A 97 2.91 -17.47 1.29
CA MET A 97 3.06 -16.03 1.12
C MET A 97 3.48 -15.67 -0.31
N PRO A 98 2.91 -14.62 -0.91
CA PRO A 98 3.38 -14.08 -2.18
C PRO A 98 4.82 -13.58 -2.07
N ILE A 99 5.68 -14.02 -3.00
CA ILE A 99 7.09 -13.61 -3.11
C ILE A 99 7.25 -12.51 -4.15
N ALA A 100 6.58 -12.64 -5.29
CA ALA A 100 6.72 -11.69 -6.39
C ALA A 100 5.46 -11.62 -7.25
N LEU A 101 5.19 -10.44 -7.78
CA LEU A 101 4.37 -10.27 -8.99
C LEU A 101 5.31 -10.01 -10.16
N LEU A 102 5.14 -10.77 -11.23
CA LEU A 102 5.90 -10.69 -12.47
C LEU A 102 4.97 -10.13 -13.54
N GLU A 103 5.31 -8.97 -14.08
CA GLU A 103 4.56 -8.39 -15.18
C GLU A 103 4.76 -9.25 -16.45
N ASP A 104 3.69 -9.45 -17.21
CA ASP A 104 3.80 -10.03 -18.54
C ASP A 104 4.50 -9.02 -19.48
N ARG A 105 5.34 -9.50 -20.39
CA ARG A 105 6.21 -8.64 -21.22
C ARG A 105 5.46 -7.98 -22.38
#